data_AF-A0A6P8HIG9-F1
#
_entry.id   AF-A0A6P8HIG9-F1
#
_cell.length_a   1.000
_cell.length_b   1.000
_cell.length_c   1.000
_cell.angle_alpha   90.00
_cell.angle_beta   90.00
_cell.angle_gamma   90.00
#
_symmetry.space_group_name_H-M   'P 1'
#
loop_
_entity.id
_entity.type
_entity.pdbx_description
1 polymer ?
#
loop_
_entity_poly.entity_id
_entity_poly.type
_entity_poly.pdbx_seq_one_letter_code
_entity_poly.pdbx_strand_id
1 'polypeptide(L)'
;MLSYFALLVLHLSLCFQPSTLHFIVEEWIILVFFLGRFMMEVYQAVNGFSNYLRDSWNRLDVITLIVYAVLLILRVITWSVDTSISNNPLLAGAGYLYGINSMLLTLRVFGHIMELKAKHGAIQIALFQITENIIAVFGQLLIVIFAFSLAIFKIRTTQISFDGTPSTVFFESWWSIAKHLLWSFLLEPQVLHVPFERTIVFAQILYVLFLIIAVVMLMNMMIAILTNTYQRAE
;
A
#
# COMPACT_ATOMS: atom_id res chain seq x y z
N MET A 1 -0.22 21.33 -12.08
CA MET A 1 1.23 21.24 -11.80
C MET A 1 1.65 22.04 -10.56
N LEU A 2 1.79 23.37 -10.63
CA LEU A 2 2.32 24.17 -9.51
C LEU A 2 1.52 24.01 -8.22
N SER A 3 0.18 23.99 -8.33
CA SER A 3 -0.72 23.74 -7.20
C SER A 3 -0.50 22.38 -6.51
N TYR A 4 -0.15 21.33 -7.26
CA TYR A 4 0.07 19.99 -6.69
C TYR A 4 1.39 19.93 -5.94
N PHE A 5 2.44 20.55 -6.49
CA PHE A 5 3.72 20.70 -5.81
C PHE A 5 3.58 21.53 -4.53
N ALA A 6 2.87 22.66 -4.57
CA ALA A 6 2.61 23.47 -3.39
C ALA A 6 1.86 22.68 -2.30
N LEU A 7 0.81 21.94 -2.68
CA LEU A 7 0.05 21.09 -1.77
C LEU A 7 0.89 19.98 -1.15
N LEU A 8 1.79 19.38 -1.94
CA LEU A 8 2.73 18.36 -1.48
C LEU A 8 3.74 18.93 -0.47
N VAL A 9 4.32 20.10 -0.76
CA VAL A 9 5.26 20.77 0.15
C VAL A 9 4.61 21.09 1.50
N LEU A 10 3.34 21.54 1.49
CA LEU A 10 2.58 21.78 2.72
C LEU A 10 2.35 20.49 3.52
N HIS A 11 2.00 19.39 2.86
CA HIS A 11 1.85 18.09 3.55
C HIS A 11 3.18 17.56 4.09
N LEU A 12 4.28 17.73 3.35
CA LEU A 12 5.61 17.35 3.83
C LEU A 12 6.02 18.17 5.06
N SER A 13 5.76 19.48 5.05
CA SER A 13 5.98 20.34 6.22
C SER A 13 5.24 19.83 7.46
N LEU A 14 3.95 19.50 7.32
CA LEU A 14 3.15 18.91 8.39
C LEU A 14 3.69 17.55 8.87
N CYS A 15 4.15 16.68 7.96
CA CYS A 15 4.72 15.38 8.33
C CYS A 15 6.01 15.50 9.16
N PHE A 16 6.74 16.61 9.05
CA PHE A 16 7.94 16.86 9.85
C PHE A 16 7.65 17.53 11.21
N GLN A 17 6.43 18.04 11.41
CA GLN A 17 6.03 18.68 12.65
C GLN A 17 5.27 17.71 13.57
N PRO A 18 5.44 17.80 14.89
CA PRO A 18 4.63 17.01 15.82
C PRO A 18 3.16 17.46 15.75
N SER A 19 2.23 16.50 15.88
CA SER A 19 0.79 16.78 15.84
C SER A 19 0.36 17.66 17.02
N THR A 20 -0.44 18.68 16.73
CA THR A 20 -0.99 19.62 17.73
C THR A 20 -2.52 19.54 17.77
N LEU A 21 -3.13 19.96 18.89
CA LEU A 21 -4.59 19.93 19.05
C LEU A 21 -5.31 20.99 18.22
N HIS A 22 -4.73 22.18 18.15
CA HIS A 22 -5.31 23.29 17.40
C HIS A 22 -4.95 23.20 15.93
N PHE A 23 -5.83 23.73 15.10
CA PHE A 23 -5.55 23.87 13.68
C PHE A 23 -4.43 24.88 13.45
N ILE A 24 -3.38 24.45 12.75
CA ILE A 24 -2.28 25.35 12.37
C ILE A 24 -2.57 25.99 11.02
N VAL A 25 -1.93 27.13 10.75
CA VAL A 25 -2.13 27.92 9.52
C VAL A 25 -1.93 27.08 8.26
N GLU A 26 -0.96 26.15 8.28
CA GLU A 26 -0.71 25.22 7.18
C GLU A 26 -1.93 24.34 6.87
N GLU A 27 -2.65 23.83 7.88
CA GLU A 27 -3.85 23.01 7.70
C GLU A 27 -5.00 23.81 7.07
N TRP A 28 -5.15 25.08 7.46
CA TRP A 28 -6.13 25.97 6.84
C TRP A 28 -5.81 26.24 5.36
N ILE A 29 -4.53 26.46 5.03
CA ILE A 29 -4.11 26.62 3.63
C ILE A 29 -4.42 25.34 2.84
N ILE A 30 -4.09 24.17 3.40
CA ILE A 30 -4.38 22.88 2.76
C ILE A 30 -5.89 22.68 2.56
N LEU A 31 -6.73 23.10 3.50
CA LEU A 31 -8.19 23.01 3.37
C LEU A 31 -8.70 23.82 2.16
N VAL A 32 -8.15 25.00 1.92
CA VAL A 32 -8.50 25.82 0.74
C VAL A 32 -8.13 25.09 -0.55
N PHE A 33 -6.94 24.49 -0.61
CA PHE A 33 -6.53 23.67 -1.76
C PHE A 33 -7.43 22.45 -1.93
N PHE A 34 -7.78 21.78 -0.85
CA PHE A 34 -8.67 20.62 -0.87
C PHE A 34 -10.05 20.99 -1.42
N LEU A 35 -10.65 22.10 -0.94
CA LEU A 35 -11.95 22.55 -1.41
C LEU A 35 -11.92 22.89 -2.91
N GLY A 36 -10.87 23.59 -3.36
CA GLY A 36 -10.67 23.88 -4.78
C GLY A 36 -10.56 22.61 -5.63
N ARG A 37 -9.85 21.59 -5.14
CA ARG A 37 -9.74 20.30 -5.83
C ARG A 37 -11.04 19.52 -5.81
N PHE A 38 -11.74 19.45 -4.68
CA PHE A 38 -13.03 18.79 -4.57
C PHE A 38 -14.01 19.34 -5.60
N MET A 39 -14.11 20.67 -5.73
CA MET A 39 -14.97 21.31 -6.74
C MET A 39 -14.55 20.95 -8.17
N MET A 40 -13.24 20.90 -8.45
CA MET A 40 -12.72 20.50 -9.76
C MET A 40 -13.06 19.04 -10.10
N GLU A 41 -12.88 18.12 -9.16
CA GLU A 41 -13.20 16.70 -9.36
C GLU A 41 -14.71 16.48 -9.53
N VAL A 42 -15.54 17.19 -8.75
CA VAL A 42 -17.00 17.15 -8.92
C VAL A 42 -17.41 17.65 -10.30
N TYR A 43 -16.83 18.77 -10.77
CA TYR A 43 -17.09 19.29 -12.10
C TYR A 43 -16.71 18.28 -13.21
N GLN A 44 -15.55 17.63 -13.09
CA GLN A 44 -15.11 16.62 -14.05
C GLN A 44 -15.99 15.35 -14.01
N ALA A 45 -16.37 14.90 -12.81
CA ALA A 45 -17.22 13.74 -12.62
C ALA A 45 -18.64 13.95 -13.19
N VAL A 46 -19.22 15.13 -12.98
CA VAL A 46 -20.55 15.48 -13.52
C VAL A 46 -20.55 15.53 -15.04
N ASN A 47 -19.50 16.09 -15.65
CA ASN A 47 -19.40 16.23 -17.10
C ASN A 47 -19.09 14.92 -17.84
N GLY A 48 -18.64 13.86 -17.14
CA GLY A 48 -18.20 12.64 -17.82
C GLY A 48 -17.84 11.48 -16.91
N PHE A 49 -18.74 11.06 -16.01
CA PHE A 49 -18.48 10.07 -14.96
C PHE A 49 -17.85 8.75 -15.45
N SER A 50 -18.34 8.19 -16.56
CA SER A 50 -17.85 6.91 -17.10
C SER A 50 -16.39 7.00 -17.58
N ASN A 51 -16.05 8.07 -18.30
CA ASN A 51 -14.68 8.31 -18.76
C ASN A 51 -13.76 8.69 -17.60
N TYR A 52 -14.30 9.44 -16.64
CA TYR A 52 -13.58 9.89 -15.45
C TYR A 52 -13.05 8.71 -14.62
N LEU A 53 -13.89 7.70 -14.31
CA LEU A 53 -13.47 6.54 -13.51
C LEU A 53 -12.51 5.58 -14.24
N ARG A 54 -12.49 5.62 -15.58
CA ARG A 54 -11.61 4.78 -16.38
C ARG A 54 -10.15 5.23 -16.28
N ASP A 55 -9.90 6.53 -16.10
CA ASP A 55 -8.57 7.08 -15.91
C ASP A 55 -7.98 6.69 -14.54
N SER A 56 -6.82 6.04 -14.57
CA SER A 56 -6.11 5.61 -13.36
C SER A 56 -5.68 6.77 -12.46
N TRP A 57 -5.40 7.95 -13.03
CA TRP A 57 -4.97 9.12 -12.25
C TRP A 57 -6.14 9.81 -11.57
N ASN A 58 -7.30 9.87 -12.23
CA ASN A 58 -8.52 10.38 -11.61
C ASN A 58 -8.97 9.50 -10.45
N ARG A 59 -8.83 8.17 -10.57
CA ARG A 59 -9.06 7.25 -9.44
C ARG A 59 -8.15 7.55 -8.25
N LEU A 60 -6.86 7.82 -8.50
CA LEU A 60 -5.92 8.20 -7.46
C LEU A 60 -6.29 9.55 -6.82
N ASP A 61 -6.74 10.53 -7.61
CA ASP A 61 -7.19 11.83 -7.12
C ASP A 61 -8.45 11.69 -6.24
N VAL A 62 -9.43 10.86 -6.62
CA VAL A 62 -10.60 10.53 -5.77
C VAL A 62 -10.19 9.87 -4.45
N ILE A 63 -9.30 8.87 -4.51
CA ILE A 63 -8.82 8.18 -3.29
C ILE A 63 -8.13 9.18 -2.36
N THR A 64 -7.29 10.06 -2.91
CA THR A 64 -6.61 11.13 -2.15
C THR A 64 -7.62 12.07 -1.48
N LEU A 65 -8.68 12.46 -2.20
CA LEU A 65 -9.73 13.30 -1.63
C LEU A 65 -10.52 12.59 -0.52
N ILE A 66 -10.83 11.30 -0.67
CA ILE A 66 -11.53 10.53 0.35
C ILE A 66 -10.66 10.41 1.61
N VAL A 67 -9.38 10.09 1.45
CA VAL A 67 -8.43 9.99 2.58
C VAL A 67 -8.34 11.34 3.31
N TYR A 68 -8.25 12.45 2.57
CA TYR A 68 -8.22 13.78 3.18
C TYR A 68 -9.55 14.15 3.86
N ALA A 69 -10.70 13.77 3.29
CA ALA A 69 -12.00 14.00 3.93
C ALA A 69 -12.12 13.28 5.28
N VAL A 70 -11.68 12.01 5.35
CA VAL A 70 -11.62 11.26 6.61
C VAL A 70 -10.67 11.92 7.61
N LEU A 71 -9.50 12.36 7.15
CA LEU A 71 -8.53 13.11 7.95
C LEU A 71 -9.15 14.39 8.51
N LEU A 72 -9.86 15.18 7.69
CA LEU A 72 -10.50 16.41 8.11
C LEU A 72 -11.53 16.15 9.21
N ILE A 73 -12.37 15.11 9.03
CA ILE A 73 -13.36 14.71 10.04
C ILE A 73 -12.67 14.35 11.36
N LEU A 74 -11.60 13.55 11.32
CA LEU A 74 -10.83 13.23 12.52
C LEU A 74 -10.25 14.48 13.19
N ARG A 75 -9.68 15.41 12.42
CA ARG A 75 -9.13 16.67 12.96
C ARG A 75 -10.19 17.54 13.62
N VAL A 76 -11.36 17.67 12.99
CA VAL A 76 -12.51 18.41 13.56
C VAL A 76 -12.98 17.77 14.87
N ILE A 77 -13.06 16.44 14.93
CA ILE A 77 -13.41 15.72 16.16
C ILE A 77 -12.36 15.95 17.24
N THR A 78 -11.07 15.79 16.92
CA THR A 78 -10.00 15.97 17.92
C THR A 78 -9.93 17.39 18.46
N TRP A 79 -10.21 18.38 17.61
CA TRP A 79 -10.28 19.78 18.02
C TRP A 79 -11.51 20.05 18.89
N SER A 80 -12.67 19.48 18.55
CA SER A 80 -13.91 19.71 19.32
C SER A 80 -13.92 19.07 20.71
N VAL A 81 -13.18 17.99 20.90
CA VAL A 81 -13.23 17.20 22.15
C VAL A 81 -12.11 17.62 23.13
N ASP A 82 -11.21 18.54 22.74
CA ASP A 82 -10.13 19.12 23.57
C ASP A 82 -9.44 18.10 24.50
N THR A 83 -9.13 16.92 23.96
CA THR A 83 -8.47 15.83 24.68
C THR A 83 -6.97 16.12 24.79
N SER A 84 -6.29 15.60 25.81
CA SER A 84 -4.84 15.78 25.95
C SER A 84 -4.09 15.30 24.71
N ILE A 85 -2.99 15.99 24.36
CA ILE A 85 -2.11 15.62 23.23
C ILE A 85 -1.55 14.20 23.41
N SER A 86 -1.18 13.85 24.65
CA SER A 86 -0.66 12.53 24.99
C SER A 86 -1.78 11.50 25.06
N ASN A 87 -1.52 10.32 24.46
CA ASN A 87 -2.40 9.15 24.47
C ASN A 87 -3.76 9.35 23.75
N ASN A 88 -3.80 10.13 22.67
CA ASN A 88 -4.99 10.29 21.85
C ASN A 88 -4.88 9.47 20.53
N PRO A 89 -5.62 8.35 20.40
CA PRO A 89 -5.54 7.49 19.22
C PRO A 89 -6.12 8.16 17.96
N LEU A 90 -7.08 9.08 18.10
CA LEU A 90 -7.67 9.79 16.96
C LEU A 90 -6.70 10.82 16.38
N LEU A 91 -5.95 11.50 17.26
CA LEU A 91 -4.90 12.43 16.84
C LEU A 91 -3.73 11.69 16.16
N ALA A 92 -3.32 10.55 16.73
CA ALA A 92 -2.32 9.69 16.10
C ALA A 92 -2.81 9.16 14.73
N GLY A 93 -4.06 8.73 14.66
CA GLY A 93 -4.70 8.30 13.41
C GLY A 93 -4.71 9.39 12.34
N ALA A 94 -5.04 10.64 12.71
CA ALA A 94 -4.96 11.78 11.80
C ALA A 94 -3.52 12.02 11.30
N GLY A 95 -2.52 11.90 12.18
CA GLY A 95 -1.10 11.96 11.82
C GLY A 95 -0.69 10.90 10.79
N TYR A 96 -1.14 9.64 10.97
CA TYR A 96 -0.91 8.57 9.99
C TYR A 96 -1.56 8.88 8.63
N LEU A 97 -2.78 9.43 8.64
CA LEU A 97 -3.47 9.81 7.41
C LEU A 97 -2.78 10.97 6.69
N TYR A 98 -2.17 11.93 7.39
CA TYR A 98 -1.33 12.96 6.75
C TYR A 98 -0.17 12.33 5.97
N GLY A 99 0.52 11.35 6.57
CA GLY A 99 1.60 10.61 5.91
C GLY A 99 1.13 9.86 4.66
N ILE A 100 0.02 9.11 4.77
CA ILE A 100 -0.59 8.40 3.64
C ILE A 100 -1.00 9.39 2.54
N ASN A 101 -1.62 10.51 2.89
CA ASN A 101 -2.05 11.50 1.93
C ASN A 101 -0.85 12.15 1.21
N SER A 102 0.24 12.42 1.93
CA SER A 102 1.51 12.89 1.34
C SER A 102 2.12 11.87 0.38
N MET A 103 2.05 10.58 0.69
CA MET A 103 2.48 9.50 -0.21
C MET A 103 1.67 9.53 -1.51
N LEU A 104 0.33 9.59 -1.42
CA LEU A 104 -0.55 9.65 -2.59
C LEU A 104 -0.31 10.90 -3.45
N LEU A 105 -0.14 12.07 -2.81
CA LEU A 105 0.19 13.31 -3.51
C LEU A 105 1.55 13.25 -4.20
N THR A 106 2.54 12.59 -3.59
CA THR A 106 3.86 12.38 -4.20
C THR A 106 3.75 11.53 -5.47
N LEU A 107 2.98 10.43 -5.41
CA LEU A 107 2.69 9.59 -6.58
C LEU A 107 1.99 10.39 -7.68
N ARG A 108 1.05 11.27 -7.32
CA ARG A 108 0.36 12.12 -8.29
C ARG A 108 1.28 13.14 -8.96
N VAL A 109 2.14 13.80 -8.18
CA VAL A 109 3.15 14.74 -8.71
C VAL A 109 4.08 14.01 -9.69
N PHE A 110 4.53 12.80 -9.36
CA PHE A 110 5.30 11.97 -10.27
C PHE A 110 4.52 11.59 -11.54
N GLY A 111 3.26 11.17 -11.39
CA GLY A 111 2.37 10.86 -12.51
C GLY A 111 2.18 12.02 -13.49
N HIS A 112 2.08 13.23 -12.96
CA HIS A 112 2.04 14.44 -13.76
C HIS A 112 3.36 14.69 -14.53
N ILE A 113 4.53 14.49 -13.91
CA ILE A 113 5.82 14.57 -14.62
C ILE A 113 5.86 13.52 -15.74
N MET A 114 5.31 12.33 -15.51
CA MET A 114 5.14 11.32 -16.54
C MET A 114 4.20 11.80 -17.66
N GLU A 115 3.02 12.31 -17.38
CA GLU A 115 2.08 12.80 -18.41
C GLU A 115 2.71 13.90 -19.31
N LEU A 116 3.53 14.79 -18.73
CA LEU A 116 4.24 15.83 -19.48
C LEU A 116 5.26 15.25 -20.46
N LYS A 117 5.99 14.21 -20.03
CA LYS A 117 6.97 13.51 -20.89
C LYS A 117 6.29 12.54 -21.86
N ALA A 118 5.09 12.03 -21.53
CA ALA A 118 4.29 11.09 -22.33
C ALA A 118 3.87 11.67 -23.67
N LYS A 119 3.68 12.99 -23.73
CA LYS A 119 3.46 13.70 -24.99
C LYS A 119 4.64 13.59 -25.98
N HIS A 120 5.81 13.08 -25.58
CA HIS A 120 7.02 13.06 -26.40
C HIS A 120 7.81 11.74 -26.45
N GLY A 121 7.30 10.57 -26.01
CA GLY A 121 8.18 9.39 -26.01
C GLY A 121 7.54 8.00 -26.01
N ALA A 122 8.00 7.16 -26.95
CA ALA A 122 7.84 5.70 -26.95
C ALA A 122 8.21 5.06 -25.59
N ILE A 123 9.10 5.70 -24.83
CA ILE A 123 9.54 5.30 -23.48
C ILE A 123 8.37 5.23 -22.47
N GLN A 124 7.34 6.07 -22.58
CA GLN A 124 6.18 5.97 -21.67
C GLN A 124 5.32 4.74 -21.92
N ILE A 125 5.10 4.42 -23.19
CA ILE A 125 4.29 3.27 -23.59
C ILE A 125 4.98 1.99 -23.11
N ALA A 126 6.31 1.93 -23.25
CA ALA A 126 7.14 0.87 -22.70
C ALA A 126 7.03 0.75 -21.18
N LEU A 127 7.08 1.87 -20.45
CA LEU A 127 6.97 1.86 -18.98
C LEU A 127 5.61 1.35 -18.49
N PHE A 128 4.52 1.68 -19.18
CA PHE A 128 3.18 1.14 -18.85
C PHE A 128 3.11 -0.37 -19.08
N GLN A 129 3.65 -0.87 -20.20
CA GLN A 129 3.72 -2.31 -20.47
C GLN A 129 4.59 -3.03 -19.43
N ILE A 130 5.72 -2.45 -19.04
CA ILE A 130 6.58 -2.97 -17.97
C ILE A 130 5.80 -3.00 -16.64
N THR A 131 5.06 -1.95 -16.31
CA THR A 131 4.27 -1.86 -15.07
C THR A 131 3.17 -2.92 -15.01
N GLU A 132 2.46 -3.15 -16.11
CA GLU A 132 1.43 -4.20 -16.21
C GLU A 132 2.03 -5.60 -16.00
N ASN A 133 3.17 -5.87 -16.63
CA ASN A 133 3.89 -7.13 -16.47
C ASN A 133 4.40 -7.33 -15.03
N ILE A 134 4.89 -6.27 -14.40
CA ILE A 134 5.29 -6.27 -12.98
C ILE A 134 4.07 -6.59 -12.09
N ILE A 135 2.92 -5.94 -12.32
CA ILE A 135 1.69 -6.19 -11.54
C ILE A 135 1.27 -7.66 -11.65
N ALA A 136 1.36 -8.26 -12.85
CA ALA A 136 1.04 -9.67 -13.04
C ALA A 136 1.95 -10.60 -12.21
N VAL A 137 3.26 -10.33 -12.20
CA VAL A 137 4.24 -11.11 -11.41
C VAL A 137 4.02 -10.92 -9.90
N PHE A 138 3.77 -9.69 -9.45
CA PHE A 138 3.43 -9.43 -8.04
C PHE A 138 2.11 -10.12 -7.63
N GLY A 139 1.11 -10.14 -8.51
CA GLY A 139 -0.14 -10.87 -8.29
C GLY A 139 0.09 -12.37 -8.11
N GLN A 140 0.95 -12.96 -8.94
CA GLN A 140 1.35 -14.37 -8.80
C GLN A 140 2.08 -14.63 -7.48
N LEU A 141 2.98 -13.74 -7.07
CA LEU A 141 3.64 -13.83 -5.76
C LEU A 141 2.63 -13.82 -4.61
N LEU A 142 1.64 -12.93 -4.65
CA LEU A 142 0.59 -12.87 -3.62
C LEU A 142 -0.25 -14.16 -3.57
N ILE A 143 -0.59 -14.73 -4.72
CA ILE A 143 -1.32 -16.01 -4.79
C ILE A 143 -0.49 -17.14 -4.15
N VAL A 144 0.81 -17.20 -4.46
CA VAL A 144 1.72 -18.20 -3.88
C VAL A 144 1.85 -18.01 -2.36
N ILE A 145 2.08 -16.79 -1.88
CA ILE A 145 2.12 -16.49 -0.44
C ILE A 145 0.81 -16.92 0.23
N PHE A 146 -0.34 -16.57 -0.36
CA PHE A 146 -1.65 -16.94 0.18
C PHE A 146 -1.84 -18.46 0.26
N ALA A 147 -1.57 -19.19 -0.83
CA ALA A 147 -1.72 -20.64 -0.89
C ALA A 147 -0.82 -21.37 0.13
N PHE A 148 0.47 -21.01 0.18
CA PHE A 148 1.41 -21.60 1.14
C PHE A 148 1.10 -21.20 2.58
N SER A 149 0.64 -19.96 2.83
CA SER A 149 0.23 -19.53 4.17
C SER A 149 -0.95 -20.33 4.70
N LEU A 150 -1.96 -20.63 3.86
CA LEU A 150 -3.10 -21.44 4.23
C LEU A 150 -2.71 -22.89 4.49
N ALA A 151 -1.82 -23.46 3.65
CA ALA A 151 -1.34 -24.83 3.84
C ALA A 151 -0.58 -24.99 5.16
N ILE A 152 0.37 -24.10 5.46
CA ILE A 152 1.13 -24.12 6.72
C ILE A 152 0.21 -23.85 7.92
N PHE A 153 -0.73 -22.90 7.80
CA PHE A 153 -1.70 -22.62 8.85
C PHE A 153 -2.62 -23.82 9.14
N LYS A 154 -3.06 -24.56 8.11
CA LYS A 154 -3.88 -25.76 8.28
C LYS A 154 -3.11 -26.88 8.99
N ILE A 155 -1.83 -27.07 8.66
CA ILE A 155 -0.95 -28.03 9.34
C ILE A 155 -0.84 -27.67 10.84
N ARG A 156 -0.58 -26.39 11.15
CA ARG A 156 -0.45 -25.90 12.52
C ARG A 156 -1.74 -26.02 13.34
N THR A 157 -2.89 -25.67 12.76
CA THR A 157 -4.20 -25.76 13.45
C THR A 157 -4.61 -27.20 13.73
N THR A 158 -4.34 -28.11 12.79
CA THR A 158 -4.57 -29.54 12.98
C THR A 158 -3.74 -30.08 14.15
N GLN A 159 -2.50 -29.61 14.26
CA GLN A 159 -1.64 -29.99 15.37
C GLN A 159 -2.15 -29.48 16.72
N ILE A 160 -2.53 -28.20 16.82
CA ILE A 160 -3.09 -27.65 18.07
C ILE A 160 -4.33 -28.44 18.51
N SER A 161 -5.17 -28.85 17.54
CA SER A 161 -6.33 -29.71 17.80
C SER A 161 -5.95 -31.11 18.27
N PHE A 162 -4.83 -31.67 17.77
CA PHE A 162 -4.32 -32.97 18.20
C PHE A 162 -3.75 -32.92 19.62
N ASP A 163 -3.04 -31.85 19.96
CA ASP A 163 -2.43 -31.63 21.28
C ASP A 163 -3.44 -31.15 22.34
N GLY A 164 -4.73 -31.03 21.99
CA GLY A 164 -5.82 -30.67 22.90
C GLY A 164 -5.73 -29.24 23.44
N THR A 165 -4.96 -28.36 22.81
CA THR A 165 -4.71 -27.00 23.32
C THR A 165 -5.83 -26.05 22.87
N PRO A 166 -6.51 -25.35 23.80
CA PRO A 166 -7.50 -24.33 23.43
C PRO A 166 -6.76 -23.13 22.82
N SER A 167 -7.02 -22.83 21.55
CA SER A 167 -6.47 -21.65 20.87
C SER A 167 -7.60 -20.73 20.41
N THR A 168 -7.50 -19.45 20.79
CA THR A 168 -8.59 -18.46 20.69
C THR A 168 -8.40 -17.41 19.59
N VAL A 169 -7.33 -17.46 18.78
CA VAL A 169 -7.12 -16.44 17.73
C VAL A 169 -6.64 -17.04 16.42
N PHE A 170 -7.60 -17.44 15.57
CA PHE A 170 -7.35 -18.07 14.27
C PHE A 170 -6.76 -17.09 13.24
N PHE A 171 -7.28 -15.86 13.15
CA PHE A 171 -6.90 -14.91 12.10
C PHE A 171 -5.51 -14.29 12.33
N GLU A 172 -5.22 -13.83 13.55
CA GLU A 172 -3.89 -13.26 13.89
C GLU A 172 -2.76 -14.28 13.69
N SER A 173 -3.02 -15.55 14.03
CA SER A 173 -2.05 -16.64 13.86
C SER A 173 -1.77 -16.92 12.38
N TRP A 174 -2.79 -16.90 11.52
CA TRP A 174 -2.61 -17.00 10.07
C TRP A 174 -1.89 -15.78 9.49
N TRP A 175 -2.29 -14.57 9.88
CA TRP A 175 -1.68 -13.33 9.42
C TRP A 175 -0.19 -13.26 9.78
N SER A 176 0.20 -13.77 10.96
CA SER A 176 1.61 -13.90 11.34
C SER A 176 2.38 -14.78 10.36
N ILE A 177 1.83 -15.93 9.94
CA ILE A 177 2.46 -16.84 8.97
C ILE A 177 2.58 -16.16 7.60
N ALA A 178 1.52 -15.50 7.13
CA ALA A 178 1.54 -14.76 5.87
C ALA A 178 2.60 -13.64 5.87
N LYS A 179 2.70 -12.88 6.98
CA LYS A 179 3.77 -11.88 7.18
C LYS A 179 5.16 -12.53 7.13
N HIS A 180 5.36 -13.65 7.81
CA HIS A 180 6.66 -14.34 7.78
C HIS A 180 7.05 -14.75 6.35
N LEU A 181 6.14 -15.36 5.59
CA LEU A 181 6.41 -15.73 4.19
C LEU A 181 6.74 -14.51 3.31
N LEU A 182 6.03 -13.40 3.52
CA LEU A 182 6.28 -12.14 2.81
C LEU A 182 7.66 -11.55 3.15
N TRP A 183 8.03 -11.53 4.43
CA TRP A 183 9.34 -11.03 4.86
C TRP A 183 10.49 -11.95 4.44
N SER A 184 10.28 -13.27 4.44
CA SER A 184 11.26 -14.26 3.95
C SER A 184 11.57 -14.10 2.46
N PHE A 185 10.66 -13.53 1.68
CA PHE A 185 10.92 -13.17 0.28
C PHE A 185 11.76 -11.88 0.15
N LEU A 186 11.55 -10.89 1.03
CA LEU A 186 12.12 -9.55 0.90
C LEU A 186 13.52 -9.36 1.51
N LEU A 187 13.82 -9.94 2.68
CA LEU A 187 14.92 -9.46 3.53
C LEU A 187 15.58 -10.58 4.37
N GLU A 188 15.94 -11.67 3.72
CA GLU A 188 16.71 -12.81 4.26
C GLU A 188 15.84 -13.86 5.00
N PRO A 189 15.96 -15.17 4.65
CA PRO A 189 15.12 -16.22 5.22
C PRO A 189 15.52 -16.51 6.67
N GLN A 190 14.75 -15.99 7.63
CA GLN A 190 14.86 -16.43 9.01
C GLN A 190 14.30 -17.86 9.15
N VAL A 191 14.96 -18.70 9.95
CA VAL A 191 14.51 -20.07 10.20
C VAL A 191 13.14 -20.02 10.89
N LEU A 192 12.13 -20.62 10.27
CA LEU A 192 10.81 -20.77 10.86
C LEU A 192 10.91 -21.65 12.12
N HIS A 193 10.92 -21.02 13.30
CA HIS A 193 10.95 -21.72 14.58
C HIS A 193 9.55 -22.27 14.88
N VAL A 194 9.25 -23.47 14.37
CA VAL A 194 7.99 -24.18 14.67
C VAL A 194 8.19 -24.98 15.96
N PRO A 195 7.36 -24.79 17.01
CA PRO A 195 7.64 -25.32 18.34
C PRO A 195 7.40 -26.84 18.55
N PHE A 196 7.25 -27.66 17.49
CA PHE A 196 6.81 -29.06 17.68
C PHE A 196 7.42 -30.11 16.73
N GLU A 197 8.14 -31.07 17.30
CA GLU A 197 9.11 -31.94 16.61
C GLU A 197 8.62 -32.82 15.44
N ARG A 198 7.37 -33.30 15.42
CA ARG A 198 6.91 -34.23 14.36
C ARG A 198 6.26 -33.55 13.15
N THR A 199 5.73 -32.34 13.31
CA THR A 199 5.04 -31.58 12.24
C THR A 199 5.92 -30.49 11.64
N ILE A 200 7.07 -30.22 12.28
CA ILE A 200 8.16 -29.39 11.75
C ILE A 200 8.55 -29.81 10.33
N VAL A 201 8.66 -31.11 10.04
CA VAL A 201 9.17 -31.61 8.76
C VAL A 201 8.26 -31.22 7.58
N PHE A 202 6.95 -31.44 7.69
CA PHE A 202 6.02 -31.08 6.61
C PHE A 202 5.96 -29.57 6.38
N ALA A 203 5.88 -28.78 7.45
CA ALA A 203 5.87 -27.32 7.34
C ALA A 203 7.20 -26.78 6.77
N GLN A 204 8.34 -27.36 7.14
CA GLN A 204 9.66 -27.00 6.61
C GLN A 204 9.79 -27.36 5.13
N ILE A 205 9.31 -28.54 4.70
CA ILE A 205 9.32 -28.92 3.28
C ILE A 205 8.47 -27.93 2.47
N LEU A 206 7.27 -27.58 2.94
CA LEU A 206 6.43 -26.57 2.28
C LEU A 206 7.12 -25.20 2.24
N TYR A 207 7.83 -24.82 3.29
CA TYR A 207 8.58 -23.56 3.34
C TYR A 207 9.76 -23.53 2.36
N VAL A 208 10.54 -24.61 2.28
CA VAL A 208 11.63 -24.73 1.31
C VAL A 208 11.09 -24.73 -0.13
N LEU A 209 9.98 -25.44 -0.38
CA LEU A 209 9.31 -25.43 -1.68
C LEU A 209 8.79 -24.04 -2.04
N PHE A 210 8.22 -23.32 -1.07
CA PHE A 210 7.82 -21.92 -1.24
C PHE A 210 9.01 -21.05 -1.64
N LEU A 211 10.17 -21.17 -0.99
CA LEU A 211 11.36 -20.38 -1.35
C LEU A 211 11.83 -20.69 -2.77
N ILE A 212 11.85 -21.95 -3.20
CA ILE A 212 12.22 -22.31 -4.57
C ILE A 212 11.27 -21.68 -5.59
N ILE A 213 9.96 -21.76 -5.35
CA ILE A 213 8.94 -21.21 -6.27
C ILE A 213 8.93 -19.67 -6.24
N ALA A 214 8.86 -19.07 -5.06
CA ALA A 214 8.69 -17.63 -4.90
C ALA A 214 9.99 -16.83 -5.10
N VAL A 215 11.12 -17.31 -4.57
CA VAL A 215 12.39 -16.58 -4.66
C VAL A 215 13.10 -16.93 -5.95
N VAL A 216 13.31 -18.22 -6.25
CA VAL A 216 14.13 -18.61 -7.41
C VAL A 216 13.33 -18.50 -8.70
N MET A 217 12.15 -19.11 -8.78
CA MET A 217 11.41 -19.17 -10.05
C MET A 217 10.74 -17.84 -10.39
N LEU A 218 10.01 -17.20 -9.47
CA LEU A 218 9.32 -15.94 -9.76
C LEU A 218 10.27 -14.75 -9.95
N MET A 219 11.39 -14.65 -9.20
CA MET A 219 12.36 -13.57 -9.48
C MET A 219 13.05 -13.78 -10.83
N ASN A 220 13.46 -15.00 -11.17
CA ASN A 220 14.08 -15.27 -12.47
C ASN A 220 13.11 -14.99 -13.63
N MET A 221 11.82 -15.30 -13.45
CA MET A 221 10.79 -14.96 -14.42
C MET A 221 10.56 -13.45 -14.50
N MET A 222 10.57 -12.72 -13.37
CA MET A 222 10.49 -11.26 -13.35
C MET A 222 11.63 -10.63 -14.15
N ILE A 223 12.86 -11.08 -13.92
CA ILE A 223 14.05 -10.59 -14.64
C ILE A 223 13.92 -10.87 -16.13
N ALA A 224 13.50 -12.09 -16.50
CA ALA A 224 13.35 -12.48 -17.91
C ALA A 224 12.28 -11.65 -18.63
N ILE A 225 11.12 -11.44 -17.99
CA ILE A 225 10.02 -10.63 -18.56
C ILE A 225 10.47 -9.16 -18.67
N LEU A 226 11.11 -8.60 -17.63
CA LEU A 226 11.63 -7.23 -17.66
C LEU A 226 12.67 -7.05 -18.78
N THR A 227 13.57 -8.02 -18.95
CA THR A 227 14.61 -7.98 -20.00
C THR A 227 14.01 -7.98 -21.39
N ASN A 228 13.05 -8.88 -21.65
CA ASN A 228 12.40 -9.00 -22.95
C ASN A 228 11.53 -7.76 -23.26
N THR A 229 10.78 -7.28 -22.27
CA THR A 229 9.94 -6.08 -22.43
C THR A 229 10.77 -4.82 -22.65
N TYR A 230 11.95 -4.73 -22.04
CA TYR A 230 12.91 -3.67 -22.32
C TYR A 230 13.47 -3.75 -23.75
N GLN A 231 13.90 -4.93 -24.21
CA GLN A 231 14.41 -5.13 -25.57
C GLN A 231 13.38 -4.82 -26.67
N ARG A 232 12.09 -5.00 -26.38
CA ARG A 232 11.01 -4.72 -27.33
C ARG A 232 10.61 -3.24 -27.38
N ALA A 233 11.01 -2.48 -26.37
CA ALA A 233 10.74 -1.05 -26.25
C ALA A 233 11.80 -0.17 -26.92
N GLU A 234 12.96 -0.75 -27.22
CA GLU A 234 14.05 -0.16 -28.01
C GLU A 234 13.85 -0.43 -29.51
#